data_AF-A0A0C3D7W3-F1
#
_entry.id   AF-A0A0C3D7W3-F1
#
_cell.length_a   1.000
_cell.length_b   1.000
_cell.length_c   1.000
_cell.angle_alpha   90.00
_cell.angle_beta   90.00
_cell.angle_gamma   90.00
#
_symmetry.space_group_name_H-M   'P 1'
#
loop_
_entity.id
_entity.type
_entity.pdbx_description
1 polymer ?
#
loop_
_entity_poly.entity_id
_entity_poly.type
_entity_poly.pdbx_seq_one_letter_code
_entity_poly.pdbx_strand_id
1 'polypeptide(L)'
;MNKTETKNIRLWFDLYADPQSPREQTLTDLWGMLRKNAVEPGQAPTPLLSSFADECLLCALILKKGEEETAEEESSSQSDPCSTAGEPCSASAATDDDVVGLIYVRSGFCDPSTKEVNVGIIIRKDMQRKGYARDAMRLALAWVFGSLQFHRVQAAILDTPDKDGALLFFTALGFTHEGTRRRAVYQPCEQGEWKDVTYLAMLDTDWLVRKSQGIRDKPPATLWDEMLDRHATEREALLEWEEGNRMKLRRSASLETIR
;
A
#
# COMPACT_ATOMS: atom_id res chain seq x y z
N MET A 1 -13.25 -0.28 10.23
CA MET A 1 -12.54 0.60 9.28
C MET A 1 -13.39 1.84 9.09
N ASN A 2 -12.99 3.01 9.60
CA ASN A 2 -13.91 4.16 9.73
C ASN A 2 -14.06 4.97 8.43
N LYS A 3 -13.20 4.74 7.43
CA LYS A 3 -13.27 5.39 6.12
C LYS A 3 -12.85 4.41 5.03
N THR A 4 -13.73 4.19 4.06
CA THR A 4 -13.53 3.28 2.93
C THR A 4 -13.40 4.02 1.60
N GLU A 5 -13.44 5.36 1.63
CA GLU A 5 -13.54 6.21 0.44
C GLU A 5 -12.65 7.45 0.55
N THR A 6 -12.11 7.88 -0.60
CA THR A 6 -11.48 9.19 -0.79
C THR A 6 -12.29 10.00 -1.80
N LYS A 7 -11.75 11.16 -2.22
CA LYS A 7 -12.36 11.96 -3.29
C LYS A 7 -12.42 11.20 -4.62
N ASN A 8 -11.41 10.35 -4.90
CA ASN A 8 -11.19 9.77 -6.22
C ASN A 8 -11.49 8.27 -6.28
N ILE A 9 -11.55 7.59 -5.12
CA ILE A 9 -11.75 6.15 -5.07
C ILE A 9 -12.71 5.72 -3.96
N ARG A 10 -13.31 4.54 -4.16
CA ARG A 10 -14.02 3.76 -3.15
C ARG A 10 -13.39 2.38 -3.06
N LEU A 11 -13.16 1.89 -1.84
CA LEU A 11 -12.76 0.50 -1.61
C LEU A 11 -14.01 -0.37 -1.52
N TRP A 12 -14.04 -1.44 -2.31
CA TRP A 12 -15.14 -2.37 -2.37
C TRP A 12 -14.68 -3.78 -2.02
N PHE A 13 -15.36 -4.40 -1.05
CA PHE A 13 -14.93 -5.65 -0.42
C PHE A 13 -15.63 -6.90 -0.96
N ASP A 14 -16.66 -6.72 -1.79
CA ASP A 14 -17.27 -7.83 -2.48
C ASP A 14 -16.36 -8.24 -3.65
N LEU A 15 -15.78 -9.44 -3.54
CA LEU A 15 -14.90 -10.03 -4.54
C LEU A 15 -15.59 -11.17 -5.30
N TYR A 16 -16.88 -11.38 -5.09
CA TYR A 16 -17.66 -12.37 -5.82
C TYR A 16 -18.32 -11.70 -7.02
N ALA A 17 -18.21 -12.34 -8.18
CA ALA A 17 -18.92 -11.95 -9.38
C ALA A 17 -19.65 -13.15 -9.97
N ASP A 18 -20.71 -12.89 -10.73
CA ASP A 18 -21.40 -13.97 -11.43
C ASP A 18 -20.44 -14.59 -12.47
N PRO A 19 -20.39 -15.93 -12.61
CA PRO A 19 -19.41 -16.63 -13.45
C PRO A 19 -19.37 -16.27 -14.94
N GLN A 20 -20.35 -15.49 -15.42
CA GLN A 20 -20.45 -15.03 -16.82
C GLN A 20 -20.49 -13.50 -16.94
N SER A 21 -20.29 -12.78 -15.84
CA SER A 21 -20.28 -11.32 -15.86
C SER A 21 -18.94 -10.79 -16.39
N PRO A 22 -18.92 -9.62 -17.06
CA PRO A 22 -17.67 -8.93 -17.43
C PRO A 22 -16.73 -8.73 -16.23
N ARG A 23 -17.32 -8.50 -15.05
CA ARG A 23 -16.61 -8.34 -13.78
C ARG A 23 -15.76 -9.55 -13.42
N GLU A 24 -16.25 -10.77 -13.65
CA GLU A 24 -15.46 -11.98 -13.37
C GLU A 24 -14.20 -12.05 -14.25
N GLN A 25 -14.29 -11.59 -15.50
CA GLN A 25 -13.12 -11.49 -16.38
C GLN A 25 -12.12 -10.46 -15.85
N THR A 26 -12.61 -9.27 -15.47
CA THR A 26 -11.77 -8.22 -14.88
C THR A 26 -11.09 -8.68 -13.59
N LEU A 27 -11.82 -9.40 -12.72
CA LEU A 27 -11.26 -9.99 -11.49
C LEU A 27 -10.20 -11.05 -11.79
N THR A 28 -10.46 -11.91 -12.76
CA THR A 28 -9.52 -12.95 -13.21
C THR A 28 -8.23 -12.32 -13.75
N ASP A 29 -8.35 -11.25 -14.54
CA ASP A 29 -7.21 -10.53 -15.11
C ASP A 29 -6.41 -9.82 -14.01
N LEU A 30 -7.08 -9.13 -13.09
CA LEU A 30 -6.43 -8.51 -11.92
C LEU A 30 -5.72 -9.53 -11.05
N TRP A 31 -6.35 -10.68 -10.79
CA TRP A 31 -5.76 -11.77 -10.03
C TRP A 31 -4.54 -12.35 -10.74
N GLY A 32 -4.62 -12.56 -12.06
CA GLY A 32 -3.51 -12.99 -12.89
C GLY A 32 -2.33 -11.99 -12.87
N MET A 33 -2.62 -10.69 -12.94
CA MET A 33 -1.62 -9.63 -12.80
C MET A 33 -0.98 -9.65 -11.41
N LEU A 34 -1.79 -9.80 -10.36
CA LEU A 34 -1.32 -9.82 -8.99
C LEU A 34 -0.38 -11.01 -8.74
N ARG A 35 -0.76 -12.22 -9.14
CA ARG A 35 0.07 -13.43 -8.99
C ARG A 35 1.40 -13.35 -9.72
N LYS A 36 1.46 -12.63 -10.84
CA LYS A 36 2.70 -12.45 -11.61
C LYS A 36 3.65 -11.42 -10.99
N ASN A 37 3.13 -10.49 -10.20
CA ASN A 37 3.89 -9.31 -9.72
C ASN A 37 4.06 -9.24 -8.20
N ALA A 38 3.32 -10.04 -7.43
CA ALA A 38 3.35 -10.02 -5.98
C ALA A 38 3.79 -11.38 -5.41
N VAL A 39 4.53 -11.34 -4.31
CA VAL A 39 5.10 -12.51 -3.64
C VAL A 39 4.01 -13.40 -3.04
N GLU A 40 3.19 -12.85 -2.15
CA GLU A 40 2.17 -13.61 -1.41
C GLU A 40 1.15 -14.30 -2.33
N PRO A 41 0.54 -13.61 -3.32
CA PRO A 41 -0.42 -14.21 -4.23
C PRO A 41 0.24 -15.22 -5.19
N GLY A 42 1.50 -14.95 -5.59
CA GLY A 42 2.28 -15.85 -6.44
C GLY A 42 2.62 -17.18 -5.74
N GLN A 43 2.75 -17.17 -4.42
CA GLN A 43 3.04 -18.35 -3.58
C GLN A 43 1.79 -18.93 -2.88
N ALA A 44 0.60 -18.38 -3.16
CA ALA A 44 -0.64 -18.87 -2.57
C ALA A 44 -0.87 -20.35 -2.92
N PRO A 45 -1.18 -21.21 -1.93
CA PRO A 45 -1.34 -22.65 -2.17
C PRO A 45 -2.58 -22.94 -3.02
N THR A 46 -3.65 -22.18 -2.82
CA THR A 46 -4.87 -22.22 -3.60
C THR A 46 -4.85 -21.09 -4.64
N PRO A 47 -4.99 -21.39 -5.95
CA PRO A 47 -4.86 -20.39 -7.00
C PRO A 47 -6.13 -19.54 -7.20
N LEU A 48 -7.00 -19.46 -6.19
CA LEU A 48 -8.29 -18.76 -6.25
C LEU A 48 -8.21 -17.44 -5.47
N LEU A 49 -8.72 -16.36 -6.08
CA LEU A 49 -8.76 -15.03 -5.46
C LEU A 49 -9.58 -15.05 -4.16
N SER A 50 -10.70 -15.75 -4.13
CA SER A 50 -11.58 -15.84 -2.95
C SER A 50 -10.86 -16.44 -1.74
N SER A 51 -10.22 -17.60 -1.92
CA SER A 51 -9.45 -18.26 -0.85
C SER A 51 -8.31 -17.38 -0.34
N PHE A 52 -7.61 -16.68 -1.25
CA PHE A 52 -6.56 -15.74 -0.84
C PHE A 52 -7.13 -14.54 -0.08
N ALA A 53 -8.27 -14.02 -0.51
CA ALA A 53 -8.94 -12.90 0.14
C ALA A 53 -9.43 -13.26 1.56
N ASP A 54 -9.92 -14.47 1.76
CA ASP A 54 -10.36 -14.98 3.07
C ASP A 54 -9.21 -15.07 4.08
N GLU A 55 -7.98 -15.29 3.61
CA GLU A 55 -6.76 -15.29 4.44
C GLU A 55 -6.22 -13.88 4.72
N CYS A 56 -6.72 -12.86 4.02
CA CYS A 56 -6.27 -11.48 4.19
C CYS A 56 -7.06 -10.78 5.31
N LEU A 57 -6.39 -9.89 6.03
CA LEU A 57 -7.08 -8.97 6.94
C LEU A 57 -7.94 -7.97 6.17
N LEU A 58 -7.48 -7.60 4.97
CA LEU A 58 -8.20 -6.76 4.04
C LEU A 58 -7.87 -7.23 2.62
N CYS A 59 -8.88 -7.44 1.80
CA CYS A 59 -8.74 -7.58 0.36
C CYS A 59 -9.89 -6.79 -0.27
N ALA A 60 -9.58 -5.83 -1.13
CA ALA A 60 -10.57 -4.92 -1.68
C ALA A 60 -10.24 -4.51 -3.11
N LEU A 61 -11.28 -4.34 -3.91
CA LEU A 61 -11.22 -3.66 -5.19
C LEU A 61 -11.14 -2.16 -4.98
N ILE A 62 -10.39 -1.52 -5.85
CA ILE A 62 -10.29 -0.07 -5.94
C ILE A 62 -11.22 0.34 -7.07
N LEU A 63 -12.30 1.02 -6.73
CA LEU A 63 -13.24 1.59 -7.70
C LEU A 63 -12.95 3.07 -7.88
N LYS A 64 -12.95 3.54 -9.12
CA LYS A 64 -12.92 4.97 -9.44
C LYS A 64 -14.24 5.60 -8.98
N LYS A 65 -14.19 6.74 -8.30
CA LYS A 65 -15.38 7.57 -8.10
C LYS A 65 -15.54 8.47 -9.34
N GLY A 66 -16.72 8.47 -9.96
CA GLY A 66 -17.05 9.40 -11.04
C GLY A 66 -16.79 10.84 -10.59
N GLU A 67 -16.34 11.70 -11.51
CA GLU A 67 -16.34 13.14 -11.25
C GLU A 67 -17.80 13.50 -10.99
N GLU A 68 -18.11 13.95 -9.77
CA GLU A 68 -19.36 14.66 -9.52
C GLU A 68 -19.29 15.87 -10.47
N GLU A 69 -20.01 15.81 -11.60
CA GLU A 69 -20.31 17.01 -12.37
C GLU A 69 -20.86 18.00 -11.36
N THR A 70 -20.09 19.05 -11.08
CA THR A 70 -20.57 20.23 -10.40
C THR A 70 -21.64 20.85 -11.28
N ALA A 71 -22.86 20.33 -11.16
CA ALA A 71 -24.06 21.04 -11.55
C ALA A 71 -24.16 22.21 -10.55
N GLU A 72 -23.79 23.39 -11.01
CA GLU A 72 -24.22 24.65 -10.42
C GLU A 72 -25.75 24.65 -10.41
N GLU A 73 -26.37 24.21 -9.32
CA GLU A 73 -27.78 24.46 -9.07
C GLU A 73 -27.94 25.94 -8.73
N GLU A 74 -28.27 26.71 -9.77
CA GLU A 74 -28.92 28.01 -9.61
C GLU A 74 -30.16 27.84 -8.74
N SER A 75 -30.11 28.44 -7.55
CA SER A 75 -31.21 28.49 -6.62
C SER A 75 -32.38 29.28 -7.22
N SER A 76 -33.51 28.60 -7.49
CA SER A 76 -34.81 29.25 -7.58
C SER A 76 -35.90 28.44 -6.85
N SER A 77 -36.39 29.07 -5.78
CA SER A 77 -37.72 28.99 -5.14
C SER A 77 -38.37 27.65 -4.73
N GLN A 78 -38.53 27.55 -3.40
CA GLN A 78 -39.79 27.30 -2.64
C GLN A 78 -40.39 25.88 -2.50
N SER A 79 -40.25 25.36 -1.26
CA SER A 79 -41.19 24.68 -0.34
C SER A 79 -42.11 23.54 -0.80
N ASP A 80 -41.97 22.36 -0.15
CA ASP A 80 -42.93 21.86 0.86
C ASP A 80 -42.41 20.60 1.60
N PRO A 81 -42.82 20.31 2.86
CA PRO A 81 -42.35 19.15 3.63
C PRO A 81 -43.44 18.07 3.79
N CYS A 82 -43.23 16.85 3.29
CA CYS A 82 -43.95 15.68 3.82
C CYS A 82 -43.29 14.34 3.48
N SER A 83 -42.82 13.68 4.54
CA SER A 83 -42.83 12.23 4.84
C SER A 83 -42.96 11.22 3.70
N THR A 84 -41.97 10.32 3.58
CA THR A 84 -42.15 8.86 3.81
C THR A 84 -40.80 8.13 3.77
N ALA A 85 -40.65 7.17 4.69
CA ALA A 85 -39.70 6.05 4.74
C ALA A 85 -38.50 6.09 3.77
N GLY A 86 -37.33 6.42 4.29
CA GLY A 86 -36.06 6.21 3.61
C GLY A 86 -35.82 4.72 3.38
N GLU A 87 -36.09 4.27 2.17
CA GLU A 87 -35.46 3.07 1.62
C GLU A 87 -33.93 3.26 1.69
N PRO A 88 -33.15 2.23 2.05
CA PRO A 88 -31.70 2.34 1.99
C PRO A 88 -31.31 2.58 0.53
N CYS A 89 -30.67 3.74 0.28
CA CYS A 89 -30.10 4.10 -1.01
C CYS A 89 -29.44 2.88 -1.63
N SER A 90 -29.99 2.39 -2.75
CA SER A 90 -29.38 1.34 -3.54
C SER A 90 -27.98 1.83 -3.91
N ALA A 91 -26.96 1.16 -3.39
CA ALA A 91 -25.60 1.34 -3.84
C ALA A 91 -25.64 1.12 -5.36
N SER A 92 -25.43 2.19 -6.13
CA SER A 92 -25.31 2.11 -7.59
C SER A 92 -24.34 0.98 -7.90
N ALA A 93 -24.83 -0.08 -8.56
CA ALA A 93 -24.02 -1.24 -8.88
C ALA A 93 -22.77 -0.77 -9.60
N ALA A 94 -21.60 -1.03 -9.01
CA ALA A 94 -20.32 -0.65 -9.58
C ALA A 94 -20.23 -1.23 -11.00
N THR A 95 -20.07 -0.37 -12.00
CA THR A 95 -19.83 -0.82 -13.37
C THR A 95 -18.40 -1.32 -13.47
N ASP A 96 -18.16 -2.30 -14.34
CA ASP A 96 -16.85 -2.93 -14.46
C ASP A 96 -15.76 -1.94 -14.95
N ASP A 97 -16.18 -0.89 -15.67
CA ASP A 97 -15.33 0.21 -16.11
C ASP A 97 -14.75 1.04 -14.95
N ASP A 98 -15.38 0.98 -13.77
CA ASP A 98 -14.89 1.69 -12.58
C ASP A 98 -13.79 0.91 -11.85
N VAL A 99 -13.56 -0.37 -12.18
CA VAL A 99 -12.56 -1.19 -11.48
C VAL A 99 -11.16 -0.77 -11.92
N VAL A 100 -10.43 -0.15 -10.99
CA VAL A 100 -9.08 0.38 -11.19
C VAL A 100 -8.00 -0.65 -10.83
N GLY A 101 -8.23 -1.44 -9.78
CA GLY A 101 -7.21 -2.34 -9.24
C GLY A 101 -7.64 -3.09 -7.99
N LEU A 102 -6.68 -3.75 -7.35
CA LEU A 102 -6.86 -4.54 -6.14
C LEU A 102 -5.79 -4.20 -5.11
N ILE A 103 -6.18 -4.11 -3.84
CA ILE A 103 -5.28 -3.95 -2.69
C ILE A 103 -5.55 -5.04 -1.67
N TYR A 104 -4.50 -5.56 -1.05
CA TYR A 104 -4.62 -6.51 0.04
C TYR A 104 -3.65 -6.20 1.19
N VAL A 105 -4.06 -6.57 2.40
CA VAL A 105 -3.27 -6.57 3.63
C VAL A 105 -3.40 -7.95 4.25
N ARG A 106 -2.27 -8.61 4.47
CA ARG A 106 -2.19 -9.96 5.02
C ARG A 106 -1.30 -9.95 6.25
N SER A 107 -1.75 -10.57 7.35
CA SER A 107 -0.88 -10.86 8.48
C SER A 107 -0.01 -12.07 8.16
N GLY A 108 1.26 -12.06 8.55
CA GLY A 108 2.05 -13.28 8.50
C GLY A 108 1.39 -14.41 9.30
N PHE A 109 1.59 -15.65 8.88
CA PHE A 109 1.11 -16.84 9.59
C PHE A 109 1.75 -17.04 10.97
N CYS A 110 2.82 -16.30 11.26
CA CYS A 110 3.58 -16.40 12.50
C CYS A 110 2.99 -15.45 13.54
N ASP A 111 2.35 -16.04 14.56
CA ASP A 111 1.93 -15.45 15.84
C ASP A 111 1.26 -14.05 15.78
N PRO A 112 -0.03 -13.92 16.16
CA PRO A 112 -0.71 -12.63 16.32
C PRO A 112 0.02 -11.57 17.16
N SER A 113 1.00 -11.98 17.97
CA SER A 113 1.85 -11.09 18.76
C SER A 113 2.86 -10.28 17.92
N THR A 114 3.23 -10.74 16.72
CA THR A 114 4.29 -10.11 15.91
C THR A 114 3.94 -8.72 15.42
N LYS A 115 2.64 -8.35 15.42
CA LYS A 115 2.14 -7.01 15.03
C LYS A 115 2.75 -6.50 13.73
N GLU A 116 2.94 -7.41 12.77
CA GLU A 116 3.41 -7.14 11.42
C GLU A 116 2.38 -7.58 10.37
N VAL A 117 2.20 -6.77 9.32
CA VAL A 117 1.44 -7.14 8.12
C VAL A 117 2.22 -6.90 6.85
N ASN A 118 1.93 -7.70 5.82
CA ASN A 118 2.34 -7.46 4.44
C ASN A 118 1.22 -6.79 3.65
N VAL A 119 1.57 -5.78 2.86
CA VAL A 119 0.64 -5.08 1.98
C VAL A 119 1.08 -5.23 0.52
N GLY A 120 0.10 -5.37 -0.38
CA GLY A 120 0.32 -5.37 -1.81
C GLY A 120 -0.82 -4.66 -2.54
N ILE A 121 -0.49 -4.07 -3.69
CA ILE A 121 -1.43 -3.34 -4.53
C ILE A 121 -1.09 -3.55 -6.01
N ILE A 122 -2.12 -3.70 -6.84
CA ILE A 122 -1.99 -3.72 -8.29
C ILE A 122 -3.02 -2.77 -8.90
N ILE A 123 -2.59 -2.00 -9.90
CA ILE A 123 -3.44 -1.08 -10.66
C ILE A 123 -3.33 -1.45 -12.14
N ARG A 124 -4.46 -1.49 -12.85
CA ARG A 124 -4.49 -1.70 -14.30
C ARG A 124 -3.65 -0.64 -15.01
N LYS A 125 -2.95 -1.03 -16.08
CA LYS A 125 -1.96 -0.17 -16.76
C LYS A 125 -2.55 1.14 -17.29
N ASP A 126 -3.79 1.12 -17.77
CA ASP A 126 -4.58 2.26 -18.24
C ASP A 126 -5.03 3.23 -17.13
N MET A 127 -4.98 2.79 -15.88
CA MET A 127 -5.37 3.59 -14.70
C MET A 127 -4.20 4.00 -13.82
N GLN A 128 -2.96 3.68 -14.20
CA GLN A 128 -1.75 4.09 -13.47
C GLN A 128 -1.47 5.59 -13.58
N ARG A 129 -0.64 6.11 -12.67
CA ARG A 129 -0.20 7.52 -12.58
C ARG A 129 -1.33 8.56 -12.38
N LYS A 130 -2.53 8.13 -12.01
CA LYS A 130 -3.69 9.00 -11.68
C LYS A 130 -3.90 9.22 -10.17
N GLY A 131 -3.01 8.69 -9.33
CA GLY A 131 -3.08 8.86 -7.87
C GLY A 131 -3.93 7.82 -7.11
N TYR A 132 -4.66 6.95 -7.81
CA TYR A 132 -5.52 5.94 -7.18
C TYR A 132 -4.79 4.99 -6.22
N ALA A 133 -3.59 4.52 -6.59
CA ALA A 133 -2.79 3.66 -5.73
C ALA A 133 -2.42 4.33 -4.41
N ARG A 134 -2.10 5.63 -4.46
CA ARG A 134 -1.72 6.43 -3.30
C ARG A 134 -2.91 6.60 -2.35
N ASP A 135 -4.09 6.88 -2.89
CA ASP A 135 -5.31 7.01 -2.10
C ASP A 135 -5.70 5.68 -1.43
N ALA A 136 -5.64 4.57 -2.16
CA ALA A 136 -5.95 3.24 -1.64
C ALA A 136 -4.99 2.86 -0.52
N MET A 137 -3.68 3.07 -0.73
CA MET A 137 -2.68 2.78 0.28
C MET A 137 -2.84 3.66 1.51
N ARG A 138 -3.20 4.95 1.35
CA ARG A 138 -3.45 5.85 2.49
C ARG A 138 -4.60 5.37 3.36
N LEU A 139 -5.69 4.86 2.76
CA LEU A 139 -6.80 4.26 3.49
C LEU A 139 -6.37 2.99 4.24
N ALA A 140 -5.64 2.10 3.56
CA ALA A 140 -5.13 0.87 4.16
C ALA A 140 -4.18 1.14 5.34
N LEU A 141 -3.19 2.02 5.18
CA LEU A 141 -2.24 2.38 6.25
C LEU A 141 -2.94 3.05 7.43
N ALA A 142 -3.89 3.96 7.17
CA ALA A 142 -4.66 4.60 8.22
C ALA A 142 -5.49 3.59 9.03
N TRP A 143 -6.01 2.56 8.37
CA TRP A 143 -6.71 1.48 9.03
C TRP A 143 -5.77 0.57 9.84
N VAL A 144 -4.64 0.15 9.26
CA VAL A 144 -3.67 -0.74 9.92
C VAL A 144 -3.04 -0.10 11.15
N PHE A 145 -2.47 1.10 11.03
CA PHE A 145 -1.84 1.79 12.16
C PHE A 145 -2.86 2.40 13.11
N GLY A 146 -3.97 2.94 12.59
CA GLY A 146 -4.94 3.67 13.40
C GLY A 146 -5.94 2.76 14.11
N SER A 147 -6.55 1.82 13.39
CA SER A 147 -7.60 0.96 13.93
C SER A 147 -7.05 -0.34 14.51
N LEU A 148 -6.09 -0.98 13.82
CA LEU A 148 -5.55 -2.29 14.23
C LEU A 148 -4.30 -2.19 15.13
N GLN A 149 -3.65 -1.02 15.16
CA GLN A 149 -2.46 -0.76 15.96
C GLN A 149 -1.33 -1.79 15.72
N PHE A 150 -1.11 -2.14 14.47
CA PHE A 150 0.08 -2.90 14.09
C PHE A 150 1.32 -2.01 14.19
N HIS A 151 2.43 -2.59 14.64
CA HIS A 151 3.69 -1.87 14.78
C HIS A 151 4.36 -1.68 13.41
N ARG A 152 4.13 -2.61 12.49
CA ARG A 152 4.89 -2.68 11.24
C ARG A 152 4.04 -3.07 10.04
N VAL A 153 4.24 -2.35 8.94
CA VAL A 153 3.69 -2.67 7.61
C VAL A 153 4.84 -2.88 6.64
N GLN A 154 4.86 -4.02 5.98
CA GLN A 154 5.89 -4.44 5.04
C GLN A 154 5.35 -4.54 3.62
N ALA A 155 6.16 -4.20 2.63
CA ALA A 155 5.91 -4.42 1.22
C ALA A 155 7.04 -5.28 0.63
N ALA A 156 6.66 -6.41 0.04
CA ALA A 156 7.59 -7.34 -0.61
C ALA A 156 7.51 -7.15 -2.13
N ILE A 157 8.56 -6.58 -2.72
CA ILE A 157 8.63 -6.24 -4.14
C ILE A 157 9.40 -7.33 -4.88
N LEU A 158 8.69 -8.05 -5.76
CA LEU A 158 9.27 -9.09 -6.58
C LEU A 158 10.11 -8.50 -7.72
N ASP A 159 11.16 -9.20 -8.14
CA ASP A 159 11.97 -8.84 -9.29
C ASP A 159 11.20 -9.02 -10.62
N THR A 160 10.52 -7.95 -11.05
CA THR A 160 9.75 -7.86 -12.29
C THR A 160 10.08 -6.56 -13.04
N PRO A 161 9.70 -6.41 -14.31
CA PRO A 161 9.95 -5.17 -15.06
C PRO A 161 9.36 -3.90 -14.42
N ASP A 162 8.32 -4.05 -13.59
CA ASP A 162 7.64 -2.95 -12.90
C ASP A 162 8.25 -2.64 -11.51
N LYS A 163 9.31 -3.35 -11.10
CA LYS A 163 9.94 -3.25 -9.76
C LYS A 163 10.36 -1.83 -9.42
N ASP A 164 11.08 -1.13 -10.30
CA ASP A 164 11.58 0.22 -10.01
C ASP A 164 10.43 1.20 -9.74
N GLY A 165 9.34 1.08 -10.49
CA GLY A 165 8.12 1.87 -10.26
C GLY A 165 7.47 1.57 -8.91
N ALA A 166 7.45 0.29 -8.49
CA ALA A 166 6.95 -0.10 -7.19
C ALA A 166 7.84 0.40 -6.05
N LEU A 167 9.17 0.28 -6.17
CA LEU A 167 10.14 0.80 -5.20
C LEU A 167 9.93 2.31 -4.99
N LEU A 168 9.92 3.08 -6.07
CA LEU A 168 9.68 4.53 -6.01
C LEU A 168 8.31 4.87 -5.41
N PHE A 169 7.28 4.10 -5.74
CA PHE A 169 5.94 4.29 -5.18
C PHE A 169 5.92 4.09 -3.65
N PHE A 170 6.49 3.00 -3.15
CA PHE A 170 6.52 2.73 -1.71
C PHE A 170 7.45 3.70 -0.96
N THR A 171 8.59 4.05 -1.53
CA THR A 171 9.49 5.06 -0.97
C THR A 171 8.84 6.44 -0.93
N ALA A 172 8.09 6.84 -1.97
CA ALA A 172 7.29 8.07 -1.97
C ALA A 172 6.19 8.07 -0.91
N LEU A 173 5.68 6.90 -0.56
CA LEU A 173 4.76 6.71 0.55
C LEU A 173 5.47 6.74 1.91
N GLY A 174 6.79 6.83 1.98
CA GLY A 174 7.55 6.86 3.23
C GLY A 174 7.88 5.49 3.79
N PHE A 175 7.84 4.44 2.97
CA PHE A 175 8.46 3.18 3.34
C PHE A 175 9.97 3.27 3.19
N THR A 176 10.70 2.62 4.09
CA THR A 176 12.16 2.54 4.09
C THR A 176 12.60 1.19 3.54
N HIS A 177 13.63 1.20 2.69
CA HIS A 177 14.26 -0.02 2.18
C HIS A 177 15.11 -0.70 3.25
N GLU A 178 14.88 -2.01 3.44
CA GLU A 178 15.58 -2.80 4.46
C GLU A 178 16.55 -3.82 3.88
N GLY A 179 16.28 -4.32 2.67
CA GLY A 179 17.18 -5.26 2.02
C GLY A 179 16.56 -6.04 0.88
N THR A 180 17.40 -6.80 0.18
CA THR A 180 16.97 -7.71 -0.88
C THR A 180 17.37 -9.14 -0.55
N ARG A 181 16.38 -10.04 -0.51
CA ARG A 181 16.60 -11.48 -0.39
C ARG A 181 16.82 -12.04 -1.79
N ARG A 182 18.05 -12.47 -2.06
CA ARG A 182 18.43 -13.08 -3.34
C ARG A 182 17.76 -14.44 -3.51
N ARG A 183 17.19 -14.71 -4.69
CA ARG A 183 16.54 -15.98 -5.07
C ARG A 183 15.56 -16.47 -4.01
N ALA A 184 14.73 -15.57 -3.49
CA ALA A 184 13.83 -15.86 -2.39
C ALA A 184 12.55 -16.59 -2.83
N VAL A 185 12.13 -16.39 -4.08
CA VAL A 185 10.86 -16.91 -4.59
C VAL A 185 11.09 -17.63 -5.91
N TYR A 186 10.53 -18.83 -6.04
CA TYR A 186 10.50 -19.55 -7.30
C TYR A 186 9.20 -19.23 -8.03
N GLN A 187 9.30 -18.70 -9.26
CA GLN A 187 8.15 -18.41 -10.10
C GLN A 187 7.97 -19.54 -11.13
N PRO A 188 6.92 -20.37 -11.02
CA PRO A 188 6.71 -21.54 -11.86
C PRO A 188 6.17 -21.22 -13.28
N CYS A 189 6.45 -20.04 -13.84
CA CYS A 189 6.15 -19.75 -15.25
C CYS A 189 6.94 -20.68 -16.19
N GLU A 190 6.66 -20.69 -17.50
CA GLU A 190 7.11 -21.71 -18.47
C GLU A 190 8.62 -22.07 -18.45
N GLN A 191 9.48 -21.21 -17.91
CA GLN A 191 10.93 -21.44 -17.79
C GLN A 191 11.46 -21.52 -16.36
N GLY A 192 10.59 -21.42 -15.35
CA GLY A 192 10.89 -21.65 -13.93
C GLY A 192 12.09 -20.86 -13.39
N GLU A 193 11.87 -19.65 -12.90
CA GLU A 193 12.96 -18.75 -12.49
C GLU A 193 12.94 -18.45 -10.98
N TRP A 194 14.12 -18.44 -10.37
CA TRP A 194 14.32 -17.92 -9.02
C TRP A 194 14.49 -16.41 -9.05
N LYS A 195 13.63 -15.69 -8.32
CA LYS A 195 13.59 -14.24 -8.29
C LYS A 195 14.00 -13.67 -6.95
N ASP A 196 14.61 -12.49 -7.01
CA ASP A 196 14.93 -11.70 -5.84
C ASP A 196 13.66 -11.01 -5.29
N VAL A 197 13.66 -10.75 -4.00
CA VAL A 197 12.59 -9.99 -3.34
C VAL A 197 13.19 -8.87 -2.52
N THR A 198 12.82 -7.63 -2.85
CA THR A 198 13.22 -6.43 -2.12
C THR A 198 12.16 -6.08 -1.09
N TYR A 199 12.57 -5.88 0.16
CA TYR A 199 11.69 -5.57 1.27
C TYR A 199 11.80 -4.10 1.64
N LEU A 200 10.62 -3.47 1.75
CA LEU A 200 10.47 -2.15 2.33
C LEU A 200 9.48 -2.24 3.49
N ALA A 201 9.64 -1.38 4.48
CA ALA A 201 8.73 -1.34 5.61
C ALA A 201 8.47 0.08 6.11
N MET A 202 7.37 0.22 6.85
CA MET A 202 7.01 1.42 7.58
C MET A 202 6.65 0.99 9.00
N LEU A 203 7.20 1.69 9.99
CA LEU A 203 6.85 1.53 11.40
C LEU A 203 5.73 2.50 11.79
N ASP A 204 5.04 2.19 12.89
CA ASP A 204 4.03 3.06 13.50
C ASP A 204 4.60 4.42 13.92
N THR A 205 5.86 4.45 14.37
CA THR A 205 6.61 5.68 14.66
C THR A 205 6.79 6.54 13.41
N ASP A 206 7.14 5.92 12.28
CA ASP A 206 7.34 6.63 11.02
C ASP A 206 6.02 7.22 10.53
N TRP A 207 4.94 6.46 10.67
CA TRP A 207 3.59 6.91 10.38
C TRP A 207 3.17 8.12 11.24
N LEU A 208 3.53 8.13 12.52
CA LEU A 208 3.21 9.23 13.43
C LEU A 208 4.04 10.49 13.12
N VAL A 209 5.35 10.35 12.95
CA VAL A 209 6.24 11.48 12.60
C VAL A 209 5.87 12.07 11.24
N ARG A 210 5.44 11.25 10.28
CA ARG A 210 4.96 11.73 8.99
C ARG A 210 3.73 12.64 9.11
N LYS A 211 2.81 12.38 10.05
CA LYS A 211 1.66 13.27 10.26
C LYS A 211 2.10 14.67 10.72
N SER A 212 3.19 14.78 11.45
CA SER A 212 3.69 16.06 11.96
C SER A 212 4.61 16.80 10.98
N GLN A 213 5.41 16.08 10.17
CA GLN A 213 6.36 16.68 9.22
C GLN A 213 5.82 16.91 7.81
N GLY A 214 4.58 16.51 7.53
CA GLY A 214 4.02 16.55 6.18
C GLY A 214 4.57 15.43 5.28
N ILE A 215 3.90 15.18 4.17
CA ILE A 215 4.41 14.27 3.14
C ILE A 215 5.60 14.97 2.47
N ARG A 216 6.76 14.32 2.31
CA ARG A 216 7.87 14.84 1.49
C ARG A 216 7.30 15.42 0.18
N ASP A 217 7.53 16.71 -0.06
CA ASP A 217 6.97 17.42 -1.22
C ASP A 217 7.41 16.82 -2.56
N LYS A 218 8.58 16.18 -2.57
CA LYS A 218 9.12 15.47 -3.73
C LYS A 218 9.60 14.06 -3.33
N PRO A 219 9.15 13.00 -4.02
CA PRO A 219 9.74 11.69 -3.84
C PRO A 219 11.18 11.69 -4.38
N PRO A 220 12.07 10.88 -3.78
CA PRO A 220 13.42 10.70 -4.28
C PRO A 220 13.39 10.16 -5.72
N ALA A 221 14.36 10.56 -6.54
CA ALA A 221 14.39 10.19 -7.97
C ALA A 221 14.72 8.70 -8.16
N THR A 222 15.55 8.16 -7.26
CA THR A 222 15.91 6.74 -7.21
C THR A 222 15.85 6.21 -5.77
N LEU A 223 15.84 4.88 -5.62
CA LEU A 223 16.00 4.24 -4.31
C LEU A 223 17.32 4.63 -3.64
N TRP A 224 18.39 4.78 -4.43
CA TRP A 224 19.71 5.14 -3.91
C TRP A 224 19.75 6.55 -3.34
N ASP A 225 19.09 7.50 -4.00
CA ASP A 225 18.97 8.87 -3.49
C ASP A 225 18.29 8.86 -2.12
N GLU A 226 17.22 8.07 -1.95
CA GLU A 226 16.58 7.93 -0.64
C GLU A 226 17.51 7.36 0.43
N MET A 227 18.23 6.28 0.10
CA MET A 227 19.15 5.65 1.04
C MET A 227 20.28 6.60 1.45
N LEU A 228 20.83 7.36 0.50
CA LEU A 228 21.88 8.33 0.76
C LEU A 228 21.38 9.52 1.59
N ASP A 229 20.22 10.08 1.26
CA ASP A 229 19.60 11.18 2.01
C ASP A 229 19.28 10.77 3.45
N ARG A 230 18.72 9.57 3.64
CA ARG A 230 18.46 9.01 4.97
C ARG A 230 19.75 8.83 5.74
N HIS A 231 20.77 8.22 5.13
CA HIS A 231 22.06 8.03 5.79
C HIS A 231 22.72 9.36 6.18
N ALA A 232 22.61 10.39 5.34
CA ALA A 232 23.09 11.74 5.66
C ALA A 232 22.35 12.32 6.87
N THR A 233 21.02 12.22 6.90
CA THR A 233 20.17 12.67 8.02
C THR A 233 20.52 11.95 9.33
N GLU A 234 20.71 10.63 9.28
CA GLU A 234 21.12 9.83 10.44
C GLU A 234 22.49 10.25 10.97
N ARG A 235 23.44 10.54 10.07
CA ARG A 235 24.76 11.04 10.45
C ARG A 235 24.69 12.42 11.09
N GLU A 236 23.89 13.33 10.55
CA GLU A 236 23.69 14.67 11.14
C GLU A 236 23.08 14.57 12.54
N ALA A 237 22.03 13.76 12.71
CA ALA A 237 21.42 13.52 14.02
C ALA A 237 22.40 12.92 15.04
N LEU A 238 23.28 12.00 14.61
CA LEU A 238 24.34 11.45 15.45
C LEU A 238 25.36 12.53 15.84
N LEU A 239 25.76 13.41 14.92
CA LEU A 239 26.69 14.50 15.21
C LEU A 239 26.08 15.51 16.19
N GLU A 240 24.83 15.91 16.02
CA GLU A 240 24.11 16.79 16.95
C GLU A 240 24.03 16.17 18.35
N TRP A 241 23.72 14.87 18.41
CA TRP A 241 23.72 14.13 19.67
C TRP A 241 25.11 14.09 20.33
N GLU A 242 26.17 13.84 19.55
CA GLU A 242 27.54 13.85 20.03
C GLU A 242 27.98 15.22 20.54
N GLU A 243 27.58 16.32 19.89
CA GLU A 243 27.86 17.68 20.33
C GLU A 243 27.12 18.01 21.63
N GLY A 244 25.83 17.65 21.73
CA GLY A 244 25.05 17.81 22.95
C GLY A 244 25.56 16.95 24.12
N ASN A 245 26.08 15.75 23.84
CA ASN A 245 26.62 14.81 24.82
C ASN A 245 28.15 14.84 24.95
N ARG A 246 28.84 15.78 24.29
CA ARG A 246 30.31 15.88 24.30
C ARG A 246 30.89 16.08 25.70
N MET A 247 30.09 16.59 26.64
CA MET A 247 30.40 16.74 28.07
C MET A 247 30.14 15.47 28.90
N LYS A 248 29.45 14.45 28.37
CA LYS A 248 29.02 13.23 29.10
C LYS A 248 29.66 11.93 28.60
N LEU A 249 30.21 11.90 27.39
CA LEU A 249 30.88 10.71 26.83
C LEU A 249 32.29 10.54 27.44
N ARG A 250 32.46 9.56 28.33
CA ARG A 250 33.80 9.00 28.61
C ARG A 250 34.28 8.34 27.32
N ARG A 251 35.30 8.93 26.67
CA ARG A 251 35.97 8.30 25.53
C ARG A 251 36.54 6.94 25.96
N SER A 252 35.96 5.84 25.49
CA SER A 252 36.61 4.53 25.56
C SER A 252 37.70 4.47 24.50
N ALA A 253 38.89 4.03 24.90
CA ALA A 253 40.14 4.04 24.12
C ALA A 253 40.18 3.04 22.94
N SER A 254 39.07 2.81 22.23
CA SER A 254 38.95 1.75 21.22
C SER A 254 39.09 2.25 19.77
N LEU A 255 39.61 3.46 19.57
CA LEU A 255 39.94 4.02 18.25
C LEU A 255 41.45 4.06 17.97
N GLU A 256 42.25 3.23 18.67
CA GLU A 256 43.62 2.96 18.23
C GLU A 256 43.59 2.11 16.96
N THR A 257 43.54 2.85 15.85
CA THR A 257 44.07 2.58 14.52
C THR A 257 44.64 1.18 14.32
N ILE A 258 43.92 0.34 13.57
CA ILE A 258 44.55 -0.75 12.83
C ILE A 258 45.47 -0.08 11.80
N ARG A 259 46.77 -0.24 12.01
CA ARG A 259 47.85 0.28 11.17
C ARG A 259 48.28 -0.76 10.16
#